data_AF-A0A6I9Q8G6-F1
#
_entry.id   AF-A0A6I9Q8G6-F1
#
_cell.length_a   1.000
_cell.length_b   1.000
_cell.length_c   1.000
_cell.angle_alpha   90.00
_cell.angle_beta   90.00
_cell.angle_gamma   90.00
#
_symmetry.space_group_name_H-M   'P 1'
#
loop_
_entity.id
_entity.type
_entity.pdbx_description
1 polymer ?
#
loop_
_entity_poly.entity_id
_entity_poly.type
_entity_poly.pdbx_seq_one_letter_code
_entity_poly.pdbx_strand_id
1 'polypeptide(L)'
;MRRYHRPRMPAGKAKAKPHRRSSPAVRCGSEEQKLFYRDAKYVSKYKKLRKQQNQEGDILPTGSEHEVGNDKENIPKPSRNKKKKNSLQSLREEYEKKRAEDEKARMEREAIIQAKKEERAKAEARRKSLREKMLKKTRSGQPVMKYRIEHLLEGLIESSKK
;
A
#
# COMPACT_ATOMS: atom_id res chain seq x y z
N MET A 1 78.95 -2.80 0.76
CA MET A 1 77.59 -2.38 0.36
C MET A 1 76.76 -3.60 -0.06
N ARG A 2 75.75 -4.00 0.72
CA ARG A 2 74.86 -5.12 0.38
C ARG A 2 73.56 -4.58 -0.23
N ARG A 3 73.32 -4.87 -1.51
CA ARG A 3 72.05 -4.53 -2.20
C ARG A 3 70.98 -5.51 -1.76
N TYR A 4 70.02 -5.04 -0.95
CA TYR A 4 68.83 -5.83 -0.60
C TYR A 4 67.99 -6.07 -1.86
N HIS A 5 67.92 -7.33 -2.29
CA HIS A 5 66.96 -7.78 -3.29
C HIS A 5 65.56 -7.80 -2.66
N ARG A 6 64.62 -7.01 -3.19
CA ARG A 6 63.20 -7.10 -2.81
C ARG A 6 62.59 -8.33 -3.48
N PRO A 7 61.95 -9.25 -2.74
CA PRO A 7 61.21 -10.34 -3.35
C PRO A 7 59.95 -9.83 -4.05
N ARG A 8 59.71 -10.31 -5.27
CA ARG A 8 58.54 -10.01 -6.10
C ARG A 8 57.34 -10.78 -5.55
N MET A 9 56.33 -10.07 -5.03
CA MET A 9 55.10 -10.67 -4.52
C MET A 9 54.28 -11.32 -5.66
N PRO A 10 53.60 -12.46 -5.42
CA PRO A 10 52.78 -13.12 -6.42
C PRO A 10 51.52 -12.31 -6.75
N ALA A 11 51.18 -12.26 -8.04
CA ALA A 11 50.01 -11.56 -8.56
C ALA A 11 48.71 -12.14 -7.98
N GLY A 12 47.84 -11.24 -7.48
CA GLY A 12 46.52 -11.60 -6.94
C GLY A 12 45.64 -12.29 -7.98
N LYS A 13 44.97 -13.37 -7.57
CA LYS A 13 44.00 -14.10 -8.40
C LYS A 13 42.84 -13.17 -8.77
N ALA A 14 42.67 -12.90 -10.07
CA ALA A 14 41.50 -12.19 -10.59
C ALA A 14 40.22 -13.00 -10.27
N LYS A 15 39.30 -12.41 -9.49
CA LYS A 15 37.99 -13.01 -9.26
C LYS A 15 37.14 -12.86 -10.52
N ALA A 16 36.69 -13.99 -11.08
CA ALA A 16 35.73 -14.01 -12.17
C ALA A 16 34.42 -13.33 -11.75
N LYS A 17 33.93 -12.39 -12.56
CA LYS A 17 32.60 -11.77 -12.39
C LYS A 17 31.52 -12.82 -12.68
N PRO A 18 30.50 -13.00 -11.81
CA PRO A 18 29.41 -13.91 -12.12
C PRO A 18 28.59 -13.37 -13.29
N HIS A 19 28.36 -14.25 -14.27
CA HIS A 19 27.48 -14.03 -15.40
C HIS A 19 26.06 -13.76 -14.89
N ARG A 20 25.55 -12.53 -15.08
CA ARG A 20 24.17 -12.17 -14.74
C ARG A 20 23.23 -12.96 -15.65
N ARG A 21 22.74 -14.11 -15.18
CA ARG A 21 21.56 -14.74 -15.75
C ARG A 21 20.39 -13.81 -15.43
N SER A 22 19.77 -13.23 -16.45
CA SER A 22 18.63 -12.33 -16.28
C SER A 22 17.45 -13.10 -15.70
N SER A 23 17.19 -12.94 -14.40
CA SER A 23 15.95 -13.40 -13.78
C SER A 23 14.77 -12.59 -14.34
N PRO A 24 13.64 -13.22 -14.70
CA PRO A 24 12.49 -12.56 -15.33
C PRO A 24 11.83 -11.48 -14.45
N ALA A 25 12.10 -11.47 -13.14
CA ALA A 25 11.59 -10.49 -12.18
C ALA A 25 12.07 -9.03 -12.45
N VAL A 26 13.12 -8.82 -13.25
CA VAL A 26 13.68 -7.47 -13.48
C VAL A 26 12.92 -6.70 -14.59
N ARG A 27 12.10 -7.37 -15.43
CA ARG A 27 11.36 -6.66 -16.49
C ARG A 27 10.09 -5.95 -15.99
N CYS A 28 9.37 -6.52 -15.02
CA CYS A 28 8.17 -5.89 -14.42
C CYS A 28 8.46 -4.60 -13.66
N GLY A 29 9.66 -4.42 -13.10
CA GLY A 29 9.99 -3.21 -12.35
C GLY A 29 10.00 -1.93 -13.19
N SER A 30 10.19 -2.04 -14.52
CA SER A 30 10.32 -0.86 -15.39
C SER A 30 8.97 -0.18 -15.69
N GLU A 31 7.89 -0.95 -15.81
CA GLU A 31 6.57 -0.42 -16.13
C GLU A 31 5.90 0.19 -14.89
N GLU A 32 6.01 -0.47 -13.74
CA GLU A 32 5.55 0.04 -12.45
C GLU A 32 6.29 1.33 -12.06
N GLN A 33 7.61 1.40 -12.28
CA GLN A 33 8.38 2.62 -12.06
C GLN A 33 7.96 3.76 -13.00
N LYS A 34 7.63 3.46 -14.26
CA LYS A 34 7.13 4.46 -15.22
C LYS A 34 5.75 4.98 -14.80
N LEU A 35 4.86 4.10 -14.34
CA LEU A 35 3.55 4.47 -13.81
C LEU A 35 3.69 5.33 -12.55
N PHE A 36 4.51 4.92 -11.60
CA PHE A 36 4.78 5.67 -10.38
C PHE A 36 5.34 7.08 -10.69
N TYR A 37 6.29 7.17 -11.61
CA TYR A 37 6.87 8.45 -12.01
C TYR A 37 5.85 9.35 -12.73
N ARG A 38 5.02 8.76 -13.61
CA ARG A 38 3.94 9.46 -14.31
C ARG A 38 2.93 10.01 -13.30
N ASP A 39 2.50 9.21 -12.33
CA ASP A 39 1.52 9.61 -11.33
C ASP A 39 2.08 10.67 -10.38
N ALA A 40 3.31 10.51 -9.90
CA ALA A 40 4.00 11.52 -9.09
C ALA A 40 4.13 12.87 -9.81
N LYS A 41 4.34 12.84 -11.14
CA LYS A 41 4.38 14.04 -11.99
C LYS A 41 3.02 14.74 -12.05
N TYR A 42 1.92 14.00 -12.22
CA TYR A 42 0.58 14.57 -12.24
C TYR A 42 0.17 15.16 -10.87
N VAL A 43 0.48 14.47 -9.77
CA VAL A 43 0.25 14.98 -8.41
C VAL A 43 1.02 16.28 -8.18
N SER A 44 2.27 16.35 -8.62
CA SER A 44 3.10 17.56 -8.49
C SER A 44 2.56 18.73 -9.31
N LYS A 45 2.09 18.48 -10.54
CA LYS A 45 1.43 19.49 -11.39
C LYS A 45 0.17 20.04 -10.73
N TYR A 46 -0.71 19.18 -10.23
CA TYR A 46 -1.95 19.59 -9.57
C TYR A 46 -1.69 20.41 -8.31
N LYS A 47 -0.72 19.99 -7.47
CA LYS A 47 -0.34 20.75 -6.27
C LYS A 47 0.20 22.14 -6.61
N LYS A 48 0.93 22.30 -7.74
CA LYS A 48 1.41 23.61 -8.20
C LYS A 48 0.27 24.51 -8.68
N LEU A 49 -0.63 23.98 -9.52
CA LEU A 49 -1.78 24.74 -10.03
C LEU A 49 -2.70 25.20 -8.88
N ARG A 50 -2.96 24.30 -7.92
CA ARG A 50 -3.75 24.64 -6.72
C ARG A 50 -3.08 25.72 -5.86
N LYS A 51 -1.74 25.73 -5.77
CA LYS A 51 -1.01 26.79 -5.05
C LYS A 51 -1.10 28.14 -5.79
N GLN A 52 -1.03 28.15 -7.12
CA GLN A 52 -1.17 29.38 -7.91
C GLN A 52 -2.56 29.99 -7.77
N GLN A 53 -3.61 29.16 -7.87
CA GLN A 53 -4.99 29.61 -7.65
C GLN A 53 -5.21 30.19 -6.25
N ASN A 54 -4.52 29.66 -5.23
CA ASN A 54 -4.58 30.21 -3.88
C ASN A 54 -3.77 31.51 -3.71
N GLN A 55 -2.73 31.74 -4.52
CA GLN A 55 -1.91 32.96 -4.48
C GLN A 55 -2.56 34.13 -5.24
N GLU A 56 -3.28 33.84 -6.33
CA GLU A 56 -4.07 34.84 -7.07
C GLU A 56 -5.29 35.33 -6.27
N GLY A 57 -5.71 34.60 -5.23
CA GLY A 57 -6.75 35.04 -4.29
C GLY A 57 -6.30 36.08 -3.27
N ASP A 58 -5.00 36.33 -3.13
CA ASP A 58 -4.42 37.17 -2.05
C ASP A 58 -3.83 38.51 -2.55
N ILE A 59 -3.96 38.86 -3.85
CA ILE A 59 -3.51 40.17 -4.38
C ILE A 59 -4.71 40.96 -4.92
N LEU A 60 -5.47 41.57 -4.01
CA LEU A 60 -6.31 42.73 -4.32
C LEU A 60 -5.55 44.01 -3.91
N PRO A 61 -5.18 44.92 -4.83
CA PRO A 61 -4.73 46.24 -4.43
C PRO A 61 -5.95 47.05 -3.98
N THR A 62 -5.96 47.37 -2.70
CA THR A 62 -6.90 48.30 -2.07
C THR A 62 -6.35 49.73 -2.17
N GLY A 63 -7.21 50.66 -2.61
CA GLY A 63 -7.06 52.12 -2.54
C GLY A 63 -7.97 52.76 -3.61
N SER A 64 -9.13 53.38 -3.38
CA SER A 64 -9.69 54.34 -2.40
C SER A 64 -9.80 55.77 -2.97
N GLU A 65 -11.00 56.19 -3.43
CA GLU A 65 -11.50 57.59 -3.50
C GLU A 65 -13.05 57.51 -3.44
N HIS A 66 -13.70 57.82 -2.32
CA HIS A 66 -14.26 59.10 -1.83
C HIS A 66 -15.66 59.50 -2.38
N GLU A 67 -16.63 59.53 -1.44
CA GLU A 67 -17.93 60.24 -1.30
C GLU A 67 -18.84 60.47 -2.53
N VAL A 68 -20.15 60.12 -2.41
CA VAL A 68 -21.32 61.05 -2.45
C VAL A 68 -22.56 60.27 -1.97
N GLY A 69 -23.26 60.80 -0.96
CA GLY A 69 -24.49 60.22 -0.40
C GLY A 69 -25.69 60.23 -1.34
N ASN A 70 -26.65 59.33 -1.10
CA ASN A 70 -28.07 59.57 -1.41
C ASN A 70 -28.98 58.60 -0.64
N ASP A 71 -29.92 59.16 0.10
CA ASP A 71 -31.02 58.49 0.79
C ASP A 71 -31.86 57.69 -0.20
N LYS A 72 -31.92 56.36 -0.04
CA LYS A 72 -32.99 55.53 -0.61
C LYS A 72 -33.38 54.40 0.35
N GLU A 73 -34.52 54.63 0.98
CA GLU A 73 -35.59 53.70 1.34
C GLU A 73 -35.24 52.29 1.85
N ASN A 74 -35.76 52.06 3.05
CA ASN A 74 -35.70 50.85 3.85
C ASN A 74 -36.51 49.70 3.20
N ILE A 75 -35.88 48.90 2.35
CA ILE A 75 -36.43 47.61 1.92
C ILE A 75 -36.08 46.56 3.00
N PRO A 76 -37.05 45.88 3.65
CA PRO A 76 -36.76 44.83 4.60
C PRO A 76 -36.16 43.62 3.86
N LYS A 77 -34.83 43.50 3.90
CA LYS A 77 -34.13 42.32 3.37
C LYS A 77 -34.54 41.09 4.20
N PRO A 78 -35.15 40.04 3.61
CA PRO A 78 -35.50 38.85 4.36
C PRO A 78 -34.22 38.24 4.95
N SER A 79 -34.25 38.01 6.26
CA SER A 79 -33.10 37.61 7.07
C SER A 79 -32.26 36.51 6.38
N ARG A 80 -31.06 36.87 5.91
CA ARG A 80 -30.09 35.93 5.31
C ARG A 80 -29.69 34.81 6.29
N ASN A 81 -29.98 34.97 7.58
CA ASN A 81 -29.62 34.04 8.65
C ASN A 81 -30.45 32.75 8.66
N LYS A 82 -31.70 32.73 8.16
CA LYS A 82 -32.50 31.49 8.08
C LYS A 82 -32.03 30.55 6.98
N LYS A 83 -31.56 31.06 5.83
CA LYS A 83 -31.04 30.23 4.73
C LYS A 83 -29.69 29.55 5.05
N LYS A 84 -28.83 30.21 5.85
CA LYS A 84 -27.51 29.66 6.26
C LYS A 84 -27.60 28.45 7.20
N LYS A 85 -28.66 28.33 8.01
CA LYS A 85 -28.84 27.19 8.92
C LYS A 85 -29.17 25.89 8.17
N ASN A 86 -29.99 25.98 7.14
CA ASN A 86 -30.35 24.82 6.31
C ASN A 86 -29.18 24.32 5.45
N SER A 87 -28.33 25.22 4.93
CA SER A 87 -27.13 24.82 4.16
C SER A 87 -26.08 24.10 5.02
N LEU A 88 -25.94 24.50 6.29
CA LEU A 88 -25.02 23.83 7.23
C LEU A 88 -25.55 22.48 7.70
N GLN A 89 -26.87 22.33 7.85
CA GLN A 89 -27.51 21.04 8.12
C GLN A 89 -27.33 20.07 6.95
N SER A 90 -27.59 20.51 5.71
CA SER A 90 -27.37 19.69 4.50
C SER A 90 -25.92 19.21 4.40
N LEU A 91 -24.95 20.11 4.61
CA LEU A 91 -23.53 19.75 4.57
C LEU A 91 -23.15 18.72 5.65
N ARG A 92 -23.76 18.83 6.84
CA ARG A 92 -23.54 17.88 7.93
C ARG A 92 -24.11 16.50 7.60
N GLU A 93 -25.32 16.45 7.05
CA GLU A 93 -25.96 15.20 6.64
C GLU A 93 -25.18 14.48 5.54
N GLU A 94 -24.64 15.22 4.57
CA GLU A 94 -23.76 14.65 3.53
C GLU A 94 -22.48 14.04 4.11
N TYR A 95 -21.88 14.71 5.10
CA TYR A 95 -20.70 14.18 5.81
C TYR A 95 -21.01 12.92 6.60
N GLU A 96 -22.15 12.89 7.31
CA GLU A 96 -22.59 11.73 8.08
C GLU A 96 -22.90 10.53 7.17
N LYS A 97 -23.56 10.77 6.03
CA LYS A 97 -23.81 9.73 5.00
C LYS A 97 -22.50 9.16 4.44
N LYS A 98 -21.56 10.02 4.05
CA LYS A 98 -20.26 9.58 3.53
C LYS A 98 -19.48 8.76 4.56
N ARG A 99 -19.48 9.18 5.83
CA ARG A 99 -18.81 8.43 6.90
C ARG A 99 -19.45 7.05 7.09
N ALA A 100 -20.79 6.97 7.07
CA ALA A 100 -21.50 5.71 7.20
C ALA A 100 -21.23 4.74 6.04
N GLU A 101 -21.14 5.25 4.81
CA GLU A 101 -20.76 4.46 3.63
C GLU A 101 -19.31 3.97 3.71
N ASP A 102 -18.38 4.83 4.12
CA ASP A 102 -16.97 4.47 4.31
C ASP A 102 -16.81 3.42 5.41
N GLU A 103 -17.57 3.51 6.51
CA GLU A 103 -17.57 2.51 7.59
C GLU A 103 -18.13 1.16 7.13
N LYS A 104 -19.22 1.16 6.35
CA LYS A 104 -19.76 -0.07 5.73
C LYS A 104 -18.75 -0.72 4.79
N ALA A 105 -18.12 0.07 3.92
CA ALA A 105 -17.09 -0.43 3.00
C ALA A 105 -15.86 -0.98 3.74
N ARG A 106 -15.51 -0.42 4.91
CA ARG A 106 -14.46 -0.97 5.78
C ARG A 106 -14.87 -2.31 6.36
N MET A 107 -16.07 -2.41 6.92
CA MET A 107 -16.58 -3.66 7.50
C MET A 107 -16.63 -4.79 6.48
N GLU A 108 -17.11 -4.54 5.26
CA GLU A 108 -17.14 -5.55 4.20
C GLU A 108 -15.74 -6.04 3.81
N ARG A 109 -14.78 -5.12 3.68
CA ARG A 109 -13.37 -5.47 3.39
C ARG A 109 -12.75 -6.27 4.52
N GLU A 110 -13.00 -5.87 5.76
CA GLU A 110 -12.50 -6.57 6.96
C GLU A 110 -13.10 -7.98 7.06
N ALA A 111 -14.39 -8.16 6.76
CA ALA A 111 -15.02 -9.47 6.73
C ALA A 111 -14.38 -10.39 5.68
N ILE A 112 -14.10 -9.90 4.47
CA ILE A 112 -13.41 -10.67 3.43
C ILE A 112 -11.99 -11.04 3.87
N ILE A 113 -11.28 -10.10 4.52
CA ILE A 113 -9.93 -10.34 5.02
C ILE A 113 -9.95 -11.38 6.14
N GLN A 114 -10.90 -11.29 7.07
CA GLN A 114 -11.06 -12.25 8.17
C GLN A 114 -11.37 -13.65 7.63
N ALA A 115 -12.32 -13.79 6.71
CA ALA A 115 -12.63 -15.07 6.07
C ALA A 115 -11.39 -15.70 5.39
N LYS A 116 -10.63 -14.90 4.63
CA LYS A 116 -9.37 -15.36 4.02
C LYS A 116 -8.30 -15.73 5.04
N LYS A 117 -8.21 -15.00 6.16
CA LYS A 117 -7.27 -15.31 7.25
C LYS A 117 -7.64 -16.62 7.94
N GLU A 118 -8.92 -16.86 8.21
CA GLU A 118 -9.40 -18.10 8.81
C GLU A 118 -9.16 -19.32 7.90
N GLU A 119 -9.42 -19.18 6.59
CA GLU A 119 -9.12 -20.23 5.61
C GLU A 119 -7.63 -20.58 5.62
N ARG A 120 -6.76 -19.56 5.58
CA ARG A 120 -5.30 -19.74 5.67
C ARG A 120 -4.89 -20.40 6.98
N ALA A 121 -5.46 -19.96 8.11
CA ALA A 121 -5.16 -20.53 9.42
C ALA A 121 -5.57 -22.00 9.51
N LYS A 122 -6.73 -22.38 8.96
CA LYS A 122 -7.17 -23.78 8.88
C LYS A 122 -6.22 -24.62 8.02
N ALA A 123 -5.80 -24.10 6.86
CA ALA A 123 -4.84 -24.79 6.01
C ALA A 123 -3.46 -24.94 6.68
N GLU A 124 -2.99 -23.90 7.37
CA GLU A 124 -1.74 -23.92 8.11
C GLU A 124 -1.80 -24.89 9.30
N ALA A 125 -2.91 -24.93 10.05
CA ALA A 125 -3.12 -25.86 11.14
C ALA A 125 -3.05 -27.32 10.65
N ARG A 126 -3.68 -27.62 9.50
CA ARG A 126 -3.57 -28.93 8.85
C ARG A 126 -2.13 -29.26 8.45
N ARG A 127 -1.41 -28.30 7.85
CA ARG A 127 0.02 -28.50 7.49
C ARG A 127 0.89 -28.74 8.72
N LYS A 128 0.67 -27.99 9.81
CA LYS A 128 1.41 -28.12 11.07
C LYS A 128 1.18 -29.49 11.70
N SER A 129 -0.07 -29.94 11.81
CA SER A 129 -0.38 -31.24 12.42
C SER A 129 0.19 -32.41 11.61
N LEU A 130 0.13 -32.35 10.28
CA LEU A 130 0.79 -33.33 9.42
C LEU A 130 2.31 -33.31 9.61
N ARG A 131 2.92 -32.12 9.63
CA ARG A 131 4.37 -31.96 9.84
C ARG A 131 4.82 -32.49 11.20
N GLU A 132 4.05 -32.23 12.25
CA GLU A 132 4.33 -32.70 13.60
C GLU A 132 4.30 -34.23 13.67
N LYS A 133 3.30 -34.88 13.08
CA LYS A 133 3.25 -36.35 12.95
C LYS A 133 4.48 -36.88 12.21
N MET A 134 4.86 -36.23 11.11
CA MET A 134 6.02 -36.62 10.29
C MET A 134 7.38 -36.43 10.97
N LEU A 135 7.48 -35.49 11.92
CA LEU A 135 8.69 -35.21 12.68
C LEU A 135 8.89 -36.15 13.88
N LYS A 136 7.91 -37.00 14.20
CA LYS A 136 8.06 -38.00 15.26
C LYS A 136 9.17 -38.99 14.92
N LYS A 137 10.04 -39.24 15.90
CA LYS A 137 11.21 -40.12 15.77
C LYS A 137 11.12 -41.29 16.72
N THR A 138 11.73 -42.41 16.33
CA THR A 138 11.97 -43.58 17.18
C THR A 138 13.10 -43.28 18.17
N ARG A 139 13.35 -44.20 19.12
CA ARG A 139 14.45 -44.08 20.09
C ARG A 139 15.83 -43.90 19.46
N SER A 140 16.04 -44.43 18.25
CA SER A 140 17.28 -44.28 17.48
C SER A 140 17.32 -43.02 16.61
N GLY A 141 16.29 -42.18 16.64
CA GLY A 141 16.22 -40.93 15.88
C GLY A 141 15.69 -41.06 14.44
N GLN A 142 15.34 -42.26 14.00
CA GLN A 142 14.72 -42.49 12.69
C GLN A 142 13.25 -42.00 12.69
N PRO A 143 12.71 -41.48 11.57
CA PRO A 143 11.30 -41.12 11.51
C PRO A 143 10.41 -42.33 11.74
N VAL A 144 9.33 -42.15 12.49
CA VAL A 144 8.36 -43.23 12.74
C VAL A 144 7.66 -43.60 11.43
N MET A 145 7.93 -44.80 10.91
CA MET A 145 7.46 -45.24 9.59
C MET A 145 5.95 -45.26 9.44
N LYS A 146 5.19 -45.51 10.53
CA LYS A 146 3.72 -45.48 10.53
C LYS A 146 3.19 -44.19 9.88
N TYR A 147 3.61 -43.03 10.38
CA TYR A 147 3.11 -41.74 9.89
C TYR A 147 3.61 -41.42 8.47
N ARG A 148 4.80 -41.91 8.11
CA ARG A 148 5.36 -41.71 6.76
C ARG A 148 4.58 -42.48 5.70
N ILE A 149 4.23 -43.73 6.00
CA ILE A 149 3.44 -44.58 5.10
C ILE A 149 2.02 -44.01 4.98
N GLU A 150 1.39 -43.62 6.08
CA GLU A 150 0.08 -42.94 6.08
C GLU A 150 0.07 -41.74 5.13
N HIS A 151 1.06 -40.86 5.21
CA HIS A 151 1.14 -39.67 4.34
C HIS A 151 1.32 -40.01 2.86
N LEU A 152 2.14 -41.01 2.54
CA LEU A 152 2.32 -41.46 1.15
C LEU A 152 1.00 -42.03 0.58
N LEU A 153 0.28 -42.82 1.38
CA LEU A 153 -1.02 -43.38 0.98
C LEU A 153 -2.08 -42.29 0.81
N GLU A 154 -2.18 -41.34 1.74
CA GLU A 154 -3.07 -40.18 1.63
C GLU A 154 -2.79 -39.39 0.34
N GLY A 155 -1.52 -39.11 0.03
CA GLY A 155 -1.14 -38.40 -1.19
C GLY A 155 -1.54 -39.15 -2.47
N LEU A 156 -1.38 -40.48 -2.50
CA LEU A 156 -1.83 -41.31 -3.63
C LEU A 156 -3.35 -41.28 -3.78
N ILE A 157 -4.09 -41.42 -2.68
CA ILE A 157 -5.56 -41.38 -2.68
C ILE A 157 -6.07 -40.00 -3.13
N GLU A 158 -5.50 -38.91 -2.63
CA GLU A 158 -5.85 -37.55 -3.04
C GLU A 158 -5.52 -37.28 -4.51
N SER A 159 -4.38 -37.79 -5.00
CA SER A 159 -4.00 -37.65 -6.41
C SER A 159 -4.92 -38.43 -7.35
N SER A 160 -5.48 -39.55 -6.89
CA SER A 160 -6.44 -40.36 -7.65
C SER A 160 -7.87 -39.79 -7.63
N LYS A 161 -8.19 -38.92 -6.66
CA LYS A 161 -9.52 -38.30 -6.51
C LYS A 161 -9.65 -36.98 -7.26
N LYS A 162 -8.55 -36.43 -7.77
CA LYS A 162 -8.52 -35.24 -8.63
C LYS A 162 -8.58 -35.65 -10.09
#